data_AF-A0A6I1NT41-F1
#
_entry.id   AF-A0A6I1NT41-F1
#
_cell.length_a   1.000
_cell.length_b   1.000
_cell.length_c   1.000
_cell.angle_alpha   90.00
_cell.angle_beta   90.00
_cell.angle_gamma   90.00
#
_symmetry.space_group_name_H-M   'P 1'
#
loop_
_entity.id
_entity.type
_entity.pdbx_description
1 polymer ?
#
loop_
_entity_poly.entity_id
_entity_poly.type
_entity_poly.pdbx_seq_one_letter_code
_entity_poly.pdbx_strand_id
1 'polypeptide(L)' 'NEEIESNAIEVHVSNLRKKLGAELIRTIRGVGYVVEKAS' A
#
# COMPACT_ATOMS: atom_id res chain seq x y z
N ASN A 1 -5.30 16.30 12.24
CA ASN A 1 -5.97 14.97 12.22
C ASN A 1 -5.37 14.02 11.18
N GLU A 2 -4.50 14.48 10.28
CA GLU A 2 -3.98 13.70 9.13
C GLU A 2 -2.96 12.59 9.47
N GLU A 3 -2.26 12.68 10.61
CA GLU A 3 -1.26 11.66 11.00
C GLU A 3 -1.89 10.29 11.31
N ILE A 4 -3.10 10.27 11.86
CA ILE A 4 -3.80 9.01 12.19
C ILE A 4 -4.25 8.30 10.90
N GLU A 5 -4.71 9.06 9.92
CA GLU A 5 -5.12 8.52 8.61
C GLU A 5 -3.90 7.97 7.84
N SER A 6 -2.73 8.63 7.90
CA SER A 6 -1.50 8.11 7.29
C SER A 6 -1.04 6.78 7.90
N ASN A 7 -1.04 6.67 9.24
CA ASN A 7 -0.69 5.41 9.91
C ASN A 7 -1.65 4.27 9.53
N ALA A 8 -2.95 4.57 9.41
CA ALA A 8 -3.94 3.57 9.00
C ALA A 8 -3.69 3.05 7.57
N ILE A 9 -3.32 3.93 6.65
CA ILE A 9 -2.96 3.57 5.26
C ILE A 9 -1.75 2.64 5.24
N GLU A 10 -0.68 2.96 5.99
CA GLU A 10 0.54 2.14 6.03
C GLU A 10 0.25 0.73 6.59
N VAL A 11 -0.51 0.63 7.67
CA VAL A 11 -0.91 -0.66 8.25
C VAL A 11 -1.77 -1.45 7.25
N HIS A 12 -2.72 -0.81 6.57
CA HIS A 12 -3.54 -1.46 5.56
C HIS A 12 -2.71 -1.98 4.38
N VAL A 13 -1.81 -1.15 3.84
CA VAL A 13 -0.90 -1.53 2.76
C VAL A 13 0.00 -2.69 3.18
N SER A 14 0.53 -2.68 4.40
CA SER A 14 1.38 -3.75 4.94
C SER A 14 0.60 -5.08 5.08
N ASN A 15 -0.63 -5.02 5.59
CA ASN A 15 -1.51 -6.19 5.69
C ASN A 15 -1.92 -6.72 4.31
N LEU A 16 -2.22 -5.82 3.35
CA LEU A 16 -2.54 -6.19 1.98
C LEU A 16 -1.34 -6.85 1.30
N ARG A 17 -0.12 -6.31 1.46
CA ARG A 17 1.12 -6.94 0.95
C ARG A 17 1.35 -8.33 1.53
N LYS A 18 1.05 -8.53 2.82
CA LYS A 18 1.13 -9.86 3.45
C LYS A 18 0.10 -10.85 2.89
N LYS A 19 -1.12 -10.40 2.56
CA LYS A 19 -2.21 -11.27 2.09
C LYS A 19 -2.16 -11.55 0.58
N LEU A 20 -1.82 -10.55 -0.21
CA LEU A 20 -1.86 -10.58 -1.68
C LEU A 20 -0.47 -10.80 -2.30
N GLY A 21 0.59 -10.75 -1.50
CA GLY A 21 1.96 -10.78 -1.98
C GLY A 21 2.51 -9.36 -2.19
N ALA A 22 3.78 -9.16 -1.83
CA ALA A 22 4.44 -7.86 -1.91
C ALA A 22 4.59 -7.34 -3.36
N GLU A 23 4.45 -8.23 -4.35
CA GLU A 23 4.53 -7.92 -5.78
C GLU A 23 3.32 -7.15 -6.30
N LEU A 24 2.17 -7.24 -5.62
CA LEU A 24 0.92 -6.61 -6.05
C LEU A 24 0.85 -5.11 -5.73
N ILE A 25 1.59 -4.63 -4.72
CA ILE A 25 1.59 -3.22 -4.30
C ILE A 25 2.97 -2.60 -4.54
N ARG A 26 3.04 -1.71 -5.53
CA ARG A 26 4.25 -0.99 -5.93
C ARG A 26 4.17 0.45 -5.42
N THR A 27 5.19 0.90 -4.69
CA THR A 27 5.27 2.28 -4.21
C THR A 27 5.97 3.14 -5.26
N ILE A 28 5.28 4.16 -5.76
CA ILE A 28 5.85 5.15 -6.68
C ILE A 28 6.19 6.42 -5.91
N ARG A 29 7.49 6.70 -5.80
CA ARG A 29 8.00 7.87 -5.08
C ARG A 29 7.49 9.15 -5.73
N GLY A 30 6.79 9.98 -4.96
CA GLY A 30 6.18 11.23 -5.42
C GLY A 30 4.74 11.12 -5.94
N VAL A 31 4.18 9.90 -6.02
CA VAL A 31 2.80 9.68 -6.50
C VAL A 31 1.96 8.91 -5.48
N GLY A 32 2.53 7.92 -4.79
CA GLY A 32 1.83 7.11 -3.78
C GLY A 32 2.00 5.61 -4.02
N TYR A 33 0.93 4.84 -3.82
CA TYR A 33 0.93 3.38 -3.95
C TYR A 33 0.07 2.96 -5.15
N VAL A 34 0.54 2.00 -5.92
CA VAL A 34 -0.16 1.43 -7.08
C VAL A 34 -0.36 -0.05 -6.86
N VAL A 35 -1.57 -0.53 -7.14
CA VAL A 35 -1.92 -1.95 -7.08
C VAL A 35 -1.91 -2.50 -8.51
N GLU A 36 -0.92 -3.31 -8.85
CA GLU A 36 -0.78 -3.90 -10.18
C GLU A 36 -1.53 -5.24 -10.21
N LYS A 37 -2.52 -5.39 -11.09
CA LYS A 37 -3.28 -6.63 -11.22
C LYS A 37 -2.43 -7.64 -11.99
N ALA A 38 -1.95 -8.69 -11.31
CA ALA A 38 -1.31 -9.83 -11.97
C ALA A 38 -2.27 -10.35 -13.06
N SER A 39 -1.87 -10.17 -14.32
CA SER A 39 -2.59 -10.66 -15.50
C SER A 39 -2.11 -12.05 -15.87
#